data_AF-A0A6J5G1E8-F1
#
_entry.id   AF-A0A6J5G1E8-F1
#
_cell.length_a   1.000
_cell.length_b   1.000
_cell.length_c   1.000
_cell.angle_alpha   90.00
_cell.angle_beta   90.00
_cell.angle_gamma   90.00
#
_symmetry.space_group_name_H-M   'P 1'
#
loop_
_entity.id
_entity.type
_entity.pdbx_description
1 polymer ?
#
loop_
_entity_poly.entity_id
_entity_poly.type
_entity_poly.pdbx_seq_one_letter_code
_entity_poly.pdbx_strand_id
1 'polypeptide(L)' 'MSVDLSLIERSACDVVELLREEAVSPHDLLDTLAVQVARIEPRVNALPTLCFERAHAHADCTTVRCARRSAHVPNCSTR' A
#
# COMPACT_ATOMS: atom_id res chain seq x y z
N MET A 1 13.18 -4.33 0.99
CA MET A 1 14.08 -3.22 1.40
C MET A 1 14.56 -2.38 0.22
N SER A 2 13.75 -2.18 -0.84
CA SER A 2 13.92 -1.02 -1.70
C SER A 2 12.82 -0.03 -1.35
N VAL A 3 13.21 1.12 -0.81
CA VAL A 3 12.30 2.23 -0.52
C VAL A 3 12.28 3.09 -1.77
N ASP A 4 11.31 2.86 -2.65
CA ASP A 4 11.26 3.49 -3.96
C ASP A 4 10.23 4.63 -3.97
N LEU A 5 10.72 5.85 -3.74
CA LEU A 5 9.86 7.05 -3.66
C LEU A 5 9.08 7.33 -4.95
N SER A 6 9.51 6.79 -6.09
CA SER A 6 8.78 6.86 -7.37
C SER A 6 7.40 6.23 -7.33
N LEU A 7 7.11 5.37 -6.34
CA LEU A 7 5.79 4.75 -6.15
C LEU A 7 4.73 5.75 -5.69
N ILE A 8 5.13 6.87 -5.07
CA ILE A 8 4.20 7.88 -4.54
C ILE A 8 3.58 8.74 -5.65
N GLU A 9 4.29 8.88 -6.78
CA GLU A 9 3.81 9.63 -7.94
C GLU A 9 2.89 8.81 -8.84
N ARG A 10 2.80 7.49 -8.62
CA ARG A 10 1.96 6.59 -9.43
C ARG A 10 0.49 6.67 -9.03
N SER A 11 -0.38 6.33 -9.97
CA SER A 11 -1.81 6.25 -9.68
C SER A 11 -2.16 5.01 -8.85
N ALA A 12 -3.29 5.06 -8.13
CA ALA A 12 -3.77 3.91 -7.37
C ALA A 12 -4.00 2.66 -8.25
N CYS A 13 -4.40 2.85 -9.51
CA CYS A 13 -4.58 1.75 -10.46
C CYS A 13 -3.25 1.07 -10.79
N ASP A 14 -2.20 1.86 -11.09
CA ASP A 14 -0.88 1.31 -11.43
C ASP A 14 -0.29 0.52 -10.26
N VAL A 15 -0.46 1.02 -9.03
CA VAL A 15 0.02 0.32 -7.82
C VAL A 15 -0.73 -0.99 -7.61
N VAL A 16 -2.04 -1.04 -7.88
CA VAL A 16 -2.83 -2.27 -7.79
C VAL A 16 -2.41 -3.28 -8.87
N GLU A 17 -2.07 -2.83 -10.08
CA GLU A 17 -1.54 -3.69 -11.13
C GLU A 17 -0.18 -4.29 -10.74
N LEU A 18 0.75 -3.46 -10.24
CA LEU A 18 2.04 -3.94 -9.73
C LEU A 18 1.90 -4.95 -8.58
N LEU A 19 0.91 -4.77 -7.70
CA LEU A 19 0.60 -5.71 -6.63
C LEU A 19 0.04 -7.04 -7.16
N ARG A 20 -0.72 -7.02 -8.26
CA ARG A 20 -1.22 -8.24 -8.93
C ARG A 20 -0.12 -8.99 -9.66
N GLU A 21 0.85 -8.27 -10.20
CA GLU A 21 2.02 -8.82 -10.87
C GLU A 21 3.10 -9.30 -9.86
N GLU A 22 2.84 -9.17 -8.56
CA GLU A 22 3.78 -9.50 -7.47
C GLU A 22 5.12 -8.74 -7.58
N ALA A 23 5.17 -7.65 -8.35
CA ALA A 23 6.36 -6.84 -8.58
C ALA A 23 6.74 -5.99 -7.35
N VAL A 24 5.78 -5.73 -6.45
CA VAL A 24 5.97 -4.96 -5.22
C VAL A 24 5.25 -5.64 -4.05
N SER A 25 5.86 -5.60 -2.85
CA SER A 25 5.21 -6.09 -1.64
C SER A 25 4.36 -4.99 -1.00
N PRO A 26 3.15 -5.31 -0.47
CA PRO A 26 2.36 -4.36 0.33
C PRO A 26 3.15 -3.74 1.50
N HIS A 27 4.10 -4.48 2.09
CA HIS A 27 4.92 -3.98 3.19
C HIS A 27 5.92 -2.92 2.72
N ASP A 28 6.59 -3.14 1.58
CA ASP A 28 7.54 -2.17 1.02
C ASP A 28 6.82 -0.85 0.64
N LEU A 29 5.55 -0.92 0.23
CA LEU A 29 4.71 0.28 -0.01
C LEU A 29 4.45 1.07 1.28
N LEU A 30 4.13 0.37 2.38
CA LEU A 30 3.88 1.02 3.67
C LEU A 30 5.15 1.66 4.23
N ASP A 31 6.30 1.00 4.09
CA ASP A 31 7.60 1.55 4.51
C ASP A 31 7.96 2.80 3.70
N THR A 32 7.70 2.78 2.39
CA THR A 32 7.92 3.93 1.51
C THR A 32 7.03 5.12 1.89
N LEU A 33 5.77 4.87 2.23
CA LEU A 33 4.86 5.90 2.74
C LEU A 33 5.33 6.44 4.10
N ALA A 34 5.77 5.58 5.02
CA ALA A 34 6.25 6.00 6.34
C ALA A 34 7.43 6.99 6.25
N VAL A 35 8.39 6.73 5.35
CA VAL A 35 9.53 7.63 5.12
C VAL A 35 9.07 9.00 4.63
N GLN A 36 8.06 9.05 3.77
CA GLN A 36 7.59 10.31 3.18
C GLN A 36 6.69 11.10 4.12
N VAL A 37 5.84 10.41 4.86
CA VAL A 37 5.09 10.99 5.98
C VAL A 37 6.05 11.62 6.98
N ALA A 38 7.11 10.92 7.40
CA ALA A 38 8.11 11.46 8.33
C ALA A 38 8.82 12.72 7.79
N ARG A 39 9.03 12.81 6.47
CA ARG A 39 9.65 13.97 5.82
C ARG A 39 8.71 15.17 5.68
N ILE A 40 7.42 14.92 5.43
CA ILE A 40 6.45 15.95 5.03
C ILE A 40 5.59 16.43 6.20
N GLU A 41 5.18 15.53 7.11
CA GLU A 41 4.34 15.85 8.26
C GLU A 41 4.85 16.99 9.15
N PRO A 42 6.16 17.13 9.48
CA PRO A 42 6.59 18.24 10.31
C PRO A 42 6.37 19.62 9.66
N ARG A 43 6.16 19.68 8.33
CA ARG A 43 5.94 20.92 7.58
C ARG A 43 4.47 21.16 7.23
N VAL A 44 3.72 20.09 6.96
CA VAL A 44 2.32 20.18 6.51
C VAL A 44 1.34 20.02 7.67
N ASN A 45 1.70 19.21 8.69
CA ASN A 45 0.88 18.91 9.85
C ASN A 45 -0.56 18.47 9.47
N ALA A 46 -0.66 17.57 8.49
CA ALA A 46 -1.94 17.10 7.96
C ALA A 46 -2.49 15.89 8.74
N LEU A 47 -1.61 15.08 9.35
CA LEU A 47 -1.99 13.81 9.96
C LEU A 47 -1.84 13.88 11.49
N PRO A 48 -2.95 14.10 12.23
CA PRO A 48 -2.92 14.07 13.69
C PRO A 48 -2.77 12.65 14.27
N THR A 49 -2.92 11.58 13.46
CA THR A 49 -2.78 10.20 13.93
C THR A 49 -2.16 9.31 12.85
N LEU A 50 -1.02 8.68 13.17
CA LEU A 50 -0.27 7.80 12.28
C LEU A 50 -0.42 6.34 12.73
N CYS A 51 -1.40 5.63 12.18
CA CYS A 51 -1.74 4.26 12.56
C CYS A 51 -1.00 3.20 11.70
N PHE A 52 0.34 3.24 11.63
CA PHE A 52 1.10 2.31 10.78
C PHE A 52 0.97 0.85 11.22
N GLU A 53 0.95 0.56 12.53
CA GLU A 53 0.78 -0.82 13.02
C GLU A 53 -0.51 -1.47 12.51
N ARG A 54 -1.62 -0.72 12.51
CA ARG A 54 -2.90 -1.19 11.98
C ARG A 54 -2.83 -1.42 10.47
N ALA A 55 -2.07 -0.60 9.75
CA ALA A 55 -1.87 -0.77 8.32
C ALA A 55 -1.06 -2.04 8.01
N HIS A 56 -0.01 -2.34 8.79
CA HIS A 56 0.75 -3.58 8.65
C HIS A 56 -0.10 -4.82 8.95
N ALA A 57 -0.89 -4.81 10.03
CA ALA A 57 -1.81 -5.92 10.33
C ALA A 57 -2.86 -6.13 9.22
N HIS A 58 -3.28 -5.04 8.53
CA HIS A 58 -4.15 -5.16 7.37
C HIS A 58 -3.42 -5.73 6.16
N ALA A 59 -2.17 -5.32 5.91
CA ALA A 59 -1.33 -5.87 4.84
C ALA A 59 -1.16 -7.39 4.99
N ASP A 60 -0.86 -7.86 6.21
CA ASP A 60 -0.79 -9.29 6.55
C ASP A 60 -2.10 -10.02 6.25
N CYS A 61 -3.24 -9.41 6.58
CA CYS A 61 -4.55 -9.98 6.29
C CYS A 61 -4.84 -10.01 4.77
N THR A 62 -4.43 -8.97 4.03
CA THR A 62 -4.66 -8.89 2.58
C THR A 62 -3.86 -9.90 1.79
N THR A 63 -2.62 -10.23 2.17
CA THR A 63 -1.85 -11.29 1.50
C THR A 63 -2.54 -12.65 1.68
N VAL A 64 -2.98 -12.94 2.90
CA VAL A 64 -3.75 -14.16 3.24
C VAL A 64 -5.12 -14.19 2.52
N ARG A 65 -5.76 -13.03 2.31
CA ARG A 65 -7.05 -12.92 1.60
C ARG A 65 -6.91 -12.95 0.08
N CYS A 66 -5.86 -12.37 -0.49
CA CYS A 66 -5.58 -12.37 -1.93
C CYS A 66 -5.36 -13.80 -2.43
N ALA A 67 -4.65 -14.64 -1.67
CA ALA A 67 -4.53 -16.07 -1.98
C ALA A 67 -5.90 -16.78 -2.08
N ARG A 68 -6.92 -16.31 -1.36
CA ARG A 68 -8.30 -16.82 -1.43
C ARG A 68 -9.17 -16.11 -2.47
N ARG A 69 -8.85 -14.87 -2.85
CA ARG A 69 -9.67 -14.02 -3.74
C ARG A 69 -9.27 -14.10 -5.21
N SER A 70 -8.01 -14.44 -5.53
CA SER A 70 -7.53 -14.59 -6.92
C SER A 70 -8.26 -15.69 -7.71
N ALA A 71 -8.98 -16.61 -7.05
CA ALA A 71 -9.83 -17.59 -7.71
C ALA A 71 -11.22 -17.04 -8.14
N HIS A 72 -11.61 -15.81 -7.76
CA HIS A 72 -13.01 -15.36 -7.88
C HIS A 72 -13.24 -13.99 -8.55
N VAL A 73 -12.26 -13.34 -9.21
CA VAL A 73 -12.55 -12.00 -9.76
C VAL A 73 -12.12 -11.78 -11.21
N PRO A 74 -13.05 -11.96 -12.17
CA PRO A 74 -13.22 -11.02 -13.26
C PRO A 74 -14.22 -9.94 -12.80
N ASN A 75 -13.80 -8.68 -12.77
CA ASN A 75 -14.65 -7.51 -12.47
C ASN A 75 -15.15 -7.36 -11.01
N CYS A 76 -14.36 -6.69 -10.16
CA CYS A 76 -14.86 -6.12 -8.91
C CYS A 76 -14.70 -4.59 -8.98
N SER A 77 -15.43 -3.99 -9.93
CA SER A 77 -15.79 -2.58 -9.93
C SER A 77 -17.29 -2.47 -9.62
N THR A 78 -17.71 -2.92 -8.44
CA THR A 78 -19.01 -2.50 -7.91
C THR A 78 -19.12 -2.80 -6.41
N ARG A 79 -19.21 -1.69 -5.66
CA ARG A 79 -19.63 -1.51 -4.27
C ARG A 79 -18.57 -1.58 -3.18
#